data_AF-A0A3D4KUN8-F1
#
_entry.id   AF-A0A3D4KUN8-F1
#
_cell.length_a   1.000
_cell.length_b   1.000
_cell.length_c   1.000
_cell.angle_alpha   90.00
_cell.angle_beta   90.00
_cell.angle_gamma   90.00
#
_symmetry.space_group_name_H-M   'P 1'
#
loop_
_entity.id
_entity.type
_entity.pdbx_description
1 polymer ?
#
loop_
_entity_poly.entity_id
_entity_poly.type
_entity_poly.pdbx_seq_one_letter_code
_entity_poly.pdbx_strand_id
1 'polypeptide(L)'
;MSIVDQITSVNDAINSFVWVRIGLVLLLGTGLITTVITKCFQITHLKHWWIKTIGSVFRKDTHKKLGRNSGSVSQFQALCTALAATIGTGNIAGVSAAICIGGPGAVFWMWIAAFLGMMTNFSENILGIYYRRRNAEGEWSGGAMYYLKDGLGSYKGCKKVGSVLAVLFSIFAILASFGIGNMGQINKITLNIKSAFFSDISASEIAGVSFVNWAIGFTLMIIGGFVIIGGLQRIASFAEKVVPFMAIAYVIGSLIIMFIHIGSIGPMFASIFKFAFGIKAAA
;
A
#
# COMPACT_ATOMS: atom_id res chain seq x y z
N MET A 1 12.38 4.23 34.71
CA MET A 1 12.11 4.25 33.26
C MET A 1 10.80 3.50 33.06
N SER A 2 9.77 4.13 32.48
CA SER A 2 8.49 3.45 32.27
C SER A 2 8.69 2.27 31.31
N ILE A 3 7.88 1.22 31.43
CA ILE A 3 7.85 0.11 30.47
C ILE A 3 7.64 0.66 29.04
N VAL A 4 6.88 1.74 28.90
CA VAL A 4 6.65 2.44 27.63
C VAL A 4 7.93 3.04 27.07
N ASP A 5 8.77 3.65 27.92
CA ASP A 5 10.03 4.27 27.49
C ASP A 5 11.03 3.19 27.03
N GLN A 6 11.05 2.05 27.73
CA GLN A 6 11.88 0.91 27.35
C GLN A 6 11.44 0.33 25.99
N ILE A 7 10.13 0.12 25.80
CA ILE A 7 9.58 -0.34 24.51
C ILE A 7 9.92 0.65 23.40
N THR A 8 9.78 1.95 23.65
CA THR A 8 10.07 3.00 22.66
C THR A 8 11.56 2.99 22.28
N SER A 9 12.46 2.91 23.26
CA SER A 9 13.91 2.86 23.01
C SER A 9 14.33 1.65 22.18
N VAL A 10 13.74 0.47 22.44
CA VAL A 10 14.01 -0.76 21.68
C VAL A 10 13.45 -0.63 20.26
N ASN A 11 12.23 -0.12 20.13
CA ASN A 11 11.60 0.12 18.83
C ASN A 11 12.42 1.10 17.98
N ASP A 12 12.94 2.18 18.57
CA ASP A 12 13.73 3.17 17.86
C ASP A 12 15.09 2.60 17.41
N ALA A 13 15.73 1.79 18.27
CA ALA A 13 16.95 1.07 17.89
C ALA A 13 16.69 0.13 16.71
N ILE A 14 15.61 -0.66 16.76
CA ILE A 14 15.20 -1.55 15.67
C ILE A 14 14.89 -0.76 14.40
N ASN A 15 14.12 0.33 14.49
CA ASN A 15 13.76 1.15 13.33
C ASN A 15 15.00 1.79 12.68
N SER A 16 15.95 2.30 13.47
CA SER A 16 17.18 2.91 12.92
C SER A 16 18.07 1.89 12.20
N PHE A 17 18.07 0.63 12.65
CA PHE A 17 18.94 -0.39 12.10
C PHE A 17 18.25 -1.18 10.97
N VAL A 18 17.10 -1.78 11.27
CA VAL A 18 16.36 -2.63 10.36
C VAL A 18 15.70 -1.81 9.26
N TRP A 19 15.03 -0.70 9.59
CA TRP A 19 14.32 0.09 8.58
C TRP A 19 15.23 1.07 7.84
N VAL A 20 15.95 1.92 8.57
CA VAL A 20 16.71 3.02 7.94
C VAL A 20 18.00 2.53 7.29
N ARG A 21 18.83 1.75 7.99
CA ARG A 21 20.13 1.30 7.46
C ARG A 21 20.01 0.14 6.47
N ILE A 22 19.24 -0.89 6.80
CA ILE A 22 19.18 -2.11 6.00
C ILE A 22 17.97 -2.11 5.06
N GLY A 23 16.78 -1.83 5.59
CA GLY A 23 15.51 -1.98 4.90
C GLY A 23 15.40 -1.10 3.66
N LEU A 24 15.75 0.19 3.77
CA LEU A 24 15.75 1.11 2.63
C LEU A 24 16.74 0.68 1.55
N VAL A 25 17.96 0.28 1.93
CA VAL A 25 18.99 -0.17 0.99
C VAL A 25 18.56 -1.45 0.28
N LEU A 26 17.98 -2.41 1.00
CA LEU A 26 17.47 -3.64 0.40
C LEU A 26 16.25 -3.40 -0.49
N LEU A 27 15.31 -2.54 -0.09
CA LEU A 27 14.11 -2.24 -0.88
C LEU A 27 14.46 -1.51 -2.18
N LEU A 28 15.21 -0.41 -2.08
CA LEU A 28 15.64 0.36 -3.25
C LEU A 28 16.64 -0.42 -4.10
N GLY A 29 17.57 -1.16 -3.46
CA GLY A 29 18.53 -2.03 -4.14
C GLY A 29 17.86 -3.15 -4.91
N THR A 30 16.84 -3.81 -4.32
CA THR A 30 16.04 -4.83 -5.03
C THR A 30 15.27 -4.22 -6.19
N GLY A 31 14.69 -3.02 -6.02
CA GLY A 31 14.03 -2.28 -7.10
C GLY A 31 14.99 -1.93 -8.25
N LEU A 32 16.22 -1.54 -7.92
CA LEU A 32 17.27 -1.28 -8.91
C LEU A 32 17.71 -2.56 -9.63
N ILE A 33 17.97 -3.64 -8.90
CA ILE A 33 18.38 -4.93 -9.48
C ILE A 33 17.28 -5.46 -10.41
N THR A 34 16.02 -5.48 -9.95
CA THR A 34 14.88 -5.94 -10.77
C THR A 34 14.67 -5.03 -11.99
N THR A 35 14.84 -3.73 -11.85
CA THR A 35 14.84 -2.78 -12.97
C THR A 35 15.91 -3.13 -14.02
N VAL A 36 17.14 -3.39 -13.60
CA VAL A 36 18.24 -3.71 -14.52
C VAL A 36 18.02 -5.08 -15.18
N ILE A 37 17.65 -6.11 -14.41
CA ILE A 37 17.39 -7.47 -14.93
C ILE A 37 16.27 -7.48 -15.96
N THR A 38 15.23 -6.68 -15.73
CA THR A 38 14.10 -6.53 -16.67
C THR A 38 14.37 -5.54 -17.81
N LYS A 39 15.62 -5.06 -17.95
CA LYS A 39 16.05 -4.11 -19.00
C LYS A 39 15.22 -2.83 -18.99
N CYS A 40 14.99 -2.27 -17.81
CA CYS A 40 14.20 -1.07 -17.57
C CYS A 40 12.81 -1.16 -18.20
N PHE A 41 12.10 -2.29 -18.01
CA PHE A 41 10.78 -2.55 -18.58
C PHE A 41 9.80 -1.40 -18.38
N GLN A 42 9.87 -0.72 -17.22
CA GLN A 42 9.02 0.43 -16.92
C GLN A 42 9.17 1.60 -17.90
N ILE A 43 10.35 1.79 -18.51
CA ILE A 43 10.60 2.80 -19.55
C ILE A 43 10.48 2.18 -20.95
N THR A 44 11.16 1.05 -21.20
CA THR A 44 11.30 0.48 -22.55
C THR A 44 9.98 -0.01 -23.14
N HIS A 45 9.05 -0.47 -22.30
CA HIS A 45 7.78 -1.05 -22.72
C HIS A 45 6.56 -0.25 -22.24
N LEU A 46 6.73 1.07 -22.05
CA LEU A 46 5.68 1.97 -21.55
C LEU A 46 4.35 1.82 -22.29
N LYS A 47 4.41 1.78 -23.63
CA LYS A 47 3.22 1.61 -24.49
C LYS A 47 2.52 0.27 -24.24
N HIS A 48 3.28 -0.80 -24.01
CA HIS A 48 2.73 -2.14 -23.84
C HIS A 48 1.94 -2.24 -22.53
N TRP A 49 2.54 -1.86 -21.41
CA TRP A 49 1.87 -1.99 -20.11
C TRP A 49 0.75 -0.96 -19.96
N TRP A 50 0.85 0.24 -20.55
CA TRP A 50 -0.26 1.20 -20.57
C TRP A 50 -1.50 0.65 -21.28
N ILE A 51 -1.32 0.08 -22.48
CA ILE A 51 -2.43 -0.48 -23.27
C ILE A 51 -3.00 -1.74 -22.59
N LYS A 52 -2.14 -2.60 -22.03
CA LYS A 52 -2.56 -3.88 -21.44
C LYS A 52 -3.07 -3.77 -20.00
N THR A 53 -2.79 -2.68 -19.30
CA THR A 53 -3.30 -2.43 -17.95
C THR A 53 -4.47 -1.45 -17.99
N ILE A 54 -4.24 -0.21 -18.45
CA ILE A 54 -5.28 0.82 -18.47
C ILE A 54 -6.22 0.60 -19.66
N GLY A 55 -5.66 0.39 -20.84
CA GLY A 55 -6.47 0.20 -22.06
C GLY A 55 -7.33 -1.06 -22.08
N SER A 56 -6.93 -2.14 -21.40
CA SER A 56 -7.70 -3.39 -21.33
C SER A 56 -8.83 -3.34 -20.29
N VAL A 57 -8.64 -2.55 -19.22
CA VAL A 57 -9.60 -2.34 -18.15
C VAL A 57 -10.87 -1.63 -18.65
N PHE A 58 -10.72 -0.68 -19.58
CA PHE A 58 -11.86 0.05 -20.17
C PHE A 58 -12.48 -0.65 -21.40
N ARG A 59 -11.92 -1.78 -21.86
CA ARG A 59 -12.49 -2.56 -22.97
C ARG A 59 -13.61 -3.46 -22.44
N LYS A 60 -14.82 -3.27 -22.98
CA LYS A 60 -16.04 -4.05 -22.65
C LYS A 60 -15.87 -5.58 -22.82
N ASP A 61 -14.91 -6.02 -23.63
CA ASP A 61 -14.65 -7.45 -23.88
C ASP A 61 -14.00 -8.19 -22.70
N THR A 62 -13.51 -7.49 -21.68
CA THR A 62 -12.90 -8.09 -20.47
C THR A 62 -13.96 -8.65 -19.50
N HIS A 63 -15.25 -8.56 -19.86
CA HIS A 63 -16.34 -9.36 -19.27
C HIS A 63 -16.44 -10.78 -19.84
N LYS A 64 -15.60 -11.18 -20.81
CA LYS A 64 -15.52 -12.58 -21.23
C LYS A 64 -14.93 -13.40 -20.09
N LYS A 65 -15.83 -14.05 -19.33
CA LYS A 65 -15.58 -15.17 -18.43
C LYS A 65 -14.35 -15.96 -18.91
N LEU A 66 -13.18 -15.78 -18.28
CA LEU A 66 -12.17 -16.83 -18.28
C LEU A 66 -12.90 -18.05 -17.72
N GLY A 67 -13.13 -19.01 -18.60
CA GLY A 67 -14.26 -19.94 -18.52
C GLY A 67 -14.40 -20.63 -17.17
N ARG A 68 -15.65 -20.80 -16.72
CA ARG A 68 -16.10 -21.85 -15.76
C ARG A 68 -15.12 -22.20 -14.63
N ASN A 69 -14.43 -21.22 -14.06
CA ASN A 69 -13.66 -21.39 -12.83
C ASN A 69 -14.33 -20.53 -11.77
N SER A 70 -15.25 -21.15 -11.03
CA SER A 70 -15.86 -20.62 -9.83
C SER A 70 -14.76 -20.11 -8.88
N GLY A 71 -14.63 -18.79 -8.71
CA GLY A 71 -13.69 -18.18 -7.75
C GLY A 71 -12.72 -17.14 -8.29
N SER A 72 -12.57 -16.93 -9.60
CA SER A 72 -11.62 -15.93 -10.13
C SER A 72 -12.23 -14.53 -10.29
N VAL A 73 -11.53 -13.52 -9.80
CA VAL A 73 -11.87 -12.09 -9.88
C VAL A 73 -11.49 -11.52 -11.26
N SER A 74 -12.25 -10.55 -11.78
CA SER A 74 -11.94 -9.93 -13.08
C SER A 74 -10.63 -9.12 -13.04
N GLN A 75 -10.02 -8.83 -14.19
CA GLN A 75 -8.79 -8.04 -14.23
C GLN A 75 -8.99 -6.62 -13.65
N PHE A 76 -10.13 -6.00 -13.91
CA PHE A 76 -10.46 -4.69 -13.33
C PHE A 76 -10.71 -4.76 -11.82
N GLN A 77 -11.41 -5.80 -11.37
CA GLN A 77 -11.65 -6.02 -9.96
C GLN A 77 -10.35 -6.30 -9.19
N ALA A 78 -9.43 -7.07 -9.78
CA ALA A 78 -8.10 -7.32 -9.21
C ALA A 78 -7.29 -6.01 -9.12
N LEU A 79 -7.32 -5.18 -10.17
CA LEU A 79 -6.70 -3.86 -10.16
C LEU A 79 -7.30 -2.96 -9.07
N CYS A 80 -8.64 -2.87 -8.98
CA CYS A 80 -9.30 -2.05 -7.97
C CYS A 80 -9.02 -2.55 -6.55
N THR A 81 -8.97 -3.87 -6.34
CA THR A 81 -8.65 -4.45 -5.04
C THR A 81 -7.20 -4.13 -4.63
N ALA A 82 -6.25 -4.24 -5.55
CA ALA A 82 -4.86 -3.86 -5.32
C ALA A 82 -4.71 -2.35 -5.05
N LEU A 83 -5.45 -1.51 -5.78
CA LEU A 83 -5.50 -0.07 -5.54
C LEU A 83 -6.17 0.27 -4.20
N ALA A 84 -7.20 -0.45 -3.79
CA ALA A 84 -7.84 -0.28 -2.48
C ALA A 84 -6.85 -0.52 -1.32
N ALA A 85 -6.01 -1.55 -1.47
CA ALA A 85 -5.02 -1.90 -0.45
C ALA A 85 -3.83 -0.93 -0.39
N THR A 86 -3.55 -0.22 -1.47
CA THR A 86 -2.38 0.67 -1.59
C THR A 86 -2.72 2.15 -1.43
N ILE A 87 -3.93 2.56 -1.79
CA ILE A 87 -4.44 3.91 -1.56
C ILE A 87 -5.07 3.94 -0.16
N GLY A 88 -4.39 4.60 0.77
CA GLY A 88 -4.90 4.76 2.12
C GLY A 88 -4.41 6.03 2.79
N THR A 89 -4.54 6.06 4.10
CA THR A 89 -4.12 7.20 4.94
C THR A 89 -2.64 7.55 4.79
N GLY A 90 -1.80 6.59 4.41
CA GLY A 90 -0.38 6.82 4.08
C GLY A 90 -0.19 7.83 2.95
N ASN A 91 -1.04 7.83 1.93
CA ASN A 91 -0.94 8.76 0.78
C ASN A 91 -1.30 10.20 1.16
N ILE A 92 -2.03 10.40 2.26
CA ILE A 92 -2.48 11.72 2.72
C ILE A 92 -1.63 12.16 3.91
N ALA A 93 -1.78 11.47 5.04
CA ALA A 93 -1.10 11.80 6.28
C ALA A 93 0.39 11.43 6.24
N GLY A 94 0.75 10.32 5.59
CA GLY A 94 2.15 9.90 5.48
C GLY A 94 2.98 10.83 4.61
N VAL A 95 2.45 11.23 3.44
CA VAL A 95 3.11 12.21 2.55
C VAL A 95 3.23 13.58 3.23
N SER A 96 2.15 14.04 3.88
CA SER A 96 2.18 15.28 4.65
C SER A 96 3.23 15.24 5.77
N ALA A 97 3.27 14.16 6.56
CA ALA A 97 4.28 13.99 7.60
C ALA A 97 5.70 13.94 7.03
N ALA A 98 5.92 13.26 5.91
CA ALA A 98 7.22 13.19 5.25
C ALA A 98 7.70 14.58 4.79
N ILE A 99 6.80 15.42 4.25
CA ILE A 99 7.12 16.80 3.87
C ILE A 99 7.38 17.67 5.10
N CYS A 100 6.60 17.51 6.17
CA CYS A 100 6.80 18.26 7.42
C CYS A 100 8.14 17.94 8.10
N ILE A 101 8.55 16.66 8.09
CA ILE A 101 9.76 16.20 8.77
C ILE A 101 11.00 16.35 7.88
N GLY A 102 10.93 15.86 6.64
CA GLY A 102 12.06 15.82 5.69
C GLY A 102 12.13 17.00 4.72
N GLY A 103 11.16 17.91 4.78
CA GLY A 103 11.03 19.02 3.85
C GLY A 103 10.49 18.62 2.47
N PRO A 104 10.37 19.59 1.54
CA PRO A 104 9.80 19.36 0.21
C PRO A 104 10.60 18.36 -0.64
N GLY A 105 11.89 18.19 -0.36
CA GLY A 105 12.77 17.25 -1.06
C GLY A 105 12.38 15.78 -0.90
N ALA A 106 11.63 15.44 0.15
CA ALA A 106 11.11 14.09 0.37
C ALA A 106 10.26 13.60 -0.82
N VAL A 107 9.52 14.50 -1.47
CA VAL A 107 8.65 14.16 -2.61
C VAL A 107 9.44 13.58 -3.78
N PHE A 108 10.63 14.14 -4.07
CA PHE A 108 11.49 13.63 -5.14
C PHE A 108 11.94 12.19 -4.85
N TRP A 109 12.40 11.93 -3.63
CA TRP A 109 12.84 10.60 -3.21
C TRP A 109 11.70 9.58 -3.17
N MET A 110 10.48 10.01 -2.84
CA MET A 110 9.28 9.19 -2.96
C MET A 110 9.00 8.80 -4.42
N TRP A 111 9.21 9.69 -5.39
CA TRP A 111 9.08 9.36 -6.81
C TRP A 111 10.13 8.34 -7.27
N ILE A 112 11.39 8.50 -6.85
CA ILE A 112 12.45 7.52 -7.15
C ILE A 112 12.13 6.16 -6.53
N ALA A 113 11.70 6.13 -5.27
CA ALA A 113 11.29 4.91 -4.59
C ALA A 113 10.10 4.23 -5.29
N ALA A 114 9.10 5.01 -5.73
CA ALA A 114 7.96 4.48 -6.48
C ALA A 114 8.37 3.93 -7.85
N PHE A 115 9.27 4.62 -8.55
CA PHE A 115 9.79 4.19 -9.85
C PHE A 115 10.54 2.85 -9.76
N LEU A 116 11.44 2.71 -8.78
CA LEU A 116 12.16 1.46 -8.54
C LEU A 116 11.23 0.36 -8.00
N GLY A 117 10.31 0.73 -7.11
CA GLY A 117 9.33 -0.18 -6.51
C GLY A 117 8.35 -0.79 -7.51
N MET A 118 8.09 -0.10 -8.63
CA MET A 118 7.24 -0.63 -9.72
C MET A 118 7.74 -2.00 -10.21
N MET A 119 9.05 -2.16 -10.36
CA MET A 119 9.62 -3.42 -10.85
C MET A 119 9.70 -4.51 -9.79
N THR A 120 9.90 -4.14 -8.53
CA THR A 120 9.76 -5.07 -7.41
C THR A 120 8.33 -5.62 -7.35
N ASN A 121 7.33 -4.74 -7.35
CA ASN A 121 5.91 -5.13 -7.30
C ASN A 121 5.51 -5.99 -8.51
N PHE A 122 5.98 -5.63 -9.72
CA PHE A 122 5.77 -6.45 -10.91
C PHE A 122 6.35 -7.86 -10.78
N SER A 123 7.59 -7.96 -10.28
CA SER A 123 8.27 -9.24 -10.08
C SER A 123 7.55 -10.10 -9.04
N GLU A 124 7.11 -9.51 -7.93
CA GLU A 124 6.33 -10.18 -6.88
C GLU A 124 5.00 -10.71 -7.41
N ASN A 125 4.29 -9.93 -8.22
CA ASN A 125 3.01 -10.34 -8.80
C ASN A 125 3.20 -11.50 -9.81
N ILE A 126 4.25 -11.46 -10.63
CA ILE A 126 4.55 -12.56 -11.56
C ILE A 126 4.85 -13.85 -10.79
N LEU A 127 5.73 -13.77 -9.78
CA LEU A 127 6.06 -14.92 -8.95
C LEU A 127 4.83 -15.44 -8.19
N GLY A 128 4.00 -14.53 -7.68
CA GLY A 128 2.74 -14.87 -7.01
C GLY A 128 1.76 -15.61 -7.91
N ILE A 129 1.68 -15.26 -9.20
CA ILE A 129 0.86 -15.96 -10.20
C ILE A 129 1.49 -17.28 -10.61
N TYR A 130 2.82 -17.32 -10.78
CA TYR A 130 3.53 -18.52 -11.24
C TYR A 130 3.49 -19.65 -10.19
N TYR A 131 3.65 -19.31 -8.90
CA TYR A 131 3.66 -20.27 -7.79
C TYR A 131 2.30 -20.39 -7.06
N ARG A 132 1.21 -19.87 -7.63
CA ARG A 132 -0.12 -19.97 -7.00
C ARG A 132 -0.60 -21.42 -6.89
N ARG A 133 -1.33 -21.71 -5.82
CA ARG A 133 -1.98 -23.01 -5.58
C ARG A 133 -3.49 -22.82 -5.43
N ARG A 134 -4.26 -23.89 -5.54
CA ARG A 134 -5.67 -23.87 -5.12
C ARG A 134 -5.78 -24.26 -3.65
N ASN A 135 -6.59 -23.53 -2.89
CA ASN A 135 -6.93 -23.89 -1.51
C ASN A 135 -7.98 -25.02 -1.49
N ALA A 136 -8.34 -25.48 -0.28
CA ALA A 136 -9.35 -26.53 -0.08
C ALA A 136 -10.75 -26.14 -0.60
N GLU A 137 -11.03 -24.84 -0.71
CA GLU A 137 -12.29 -24.26 -1.19
C GLU A 137 -12.28 -24.05 -2.72
N GLY A 138 -11.20 -24.43 -3.40
CA GLY A 138 -11.05 -24.33 -4.86
C GLY A 138 -10.64 -22.93 -5.36
N GLU A 139 -10.39 -21.97 -4.47
CA GLU A 139 -9.93 -20.62 -4.78
C GLU A 139 -8.41 -20.58 -5.04
N TRP A 140 -7.96 -19.59 -5.82
CA TRP A 140 -6.53 -19.38 -6.06
C TRP A 140 -5.88 -18.64 -4.89
N SER A 141 -4.84 -19.22 -4.31
CA SER A 141 -3.99 -18.63 -3.29
C SER A 141 -2.57 -18.47 -3.83
N GLY A 142 -2.07 -17.24 -3.86
CA GLY A 142 -0.73 -16.89 -4.32
C GLY A 142 -0.13 -15.79 -3.43
N GLY A 143 1.19 -15.64 -3.46
CA GLY A 143 1.90 -14.64 -2.66
C GLY A 143 3.31 -15.08 -2.26
N ALA A 144 3.95 -14.27 -1.42
CA ALA A 144 5.35 -14.48 -1.06
C ALA A 144 5.63 -15.77 -0.32
N MET A 145 4.72 -16.19 0.55
CA MET A 145 4.81 -17.47 1.24
C MET A 145 4.93 -18.66 0.26
N TYR A 146 4.25 -18.61 -0.89
CA TYR A 146 4.33 -19.67 -1.89
C TYR A 146 5.61 -19.60 -2.71
N TYR A 147 5.99 -18.45 -3.25
CA TYR A 147 7.21 -18.36 -4.06
C TYR A 147 8.51 -18.47 -3.23
N LEU A 148 8.48 -18.18 -1.93
CA LEU A 148 9.61 -18.46 -1.02
C LEU A 148 9.74 -19.95 -0.74
N LYS A 149 8.63 -20.65 -0.50
CA LYS A 149 8.64 -22.09 -0.24
C LYS A 149 8.92 -22.91 -1.49
N ASP A 150 8.24 -22.61 -2.59
CA ASP A 150 8.25 -23.40 -3.82
C ASP A 150 9.22 -22.86 -4.88
N GLY A 151 9.52 -21.56 -4.87
CA GLY A 151 10.53 -20.96 -5.74
C GLY A 151 11.91 -21.07 -5.12
N LEU A 152 12.18 -20.30 -4.06
CA LEU A 152 13.49 -20.32 -3.39
C LEU A 152 13.81 -21.71 -2.81
N GLY A 153 12.82 -22.41 -2.25
CA GLY A 153 13.01 -23.76 -1.71
C GLY A 153 13.30 -24.85 -2.75
N SER A 154 13.10 -24.58 -4.04
CA SER A 154 13.46 -25.51 -5.12
C SER A 154 14.94 -25.45 -5.52
N TYR A 155 15.69 -24.41 -5.09
CA TYR A 155 17.13 -24.35 -5.32
C TYR A 155 17.89 -25.32 -4.41
N LYS A 156 18.96 -25.93 -4.94
CA LYS A 156 19.81 -26.89 -4.21
C LYS A 156 20.35 -26.23 -2.93
N GLY A 157 20.06 -26.84 -1.77
CA GLY A 157 20.47 -26.32 -0.45
C GLY A 157 19.53 -25.30 0.20
N CYS A 158 18.58 -24.71 -0.55
CA CYS A 158 17.73 -23.62 -0.05
C CYS A 158 16.35 -24.08 0.47
N LYS A 159 16.02 -25.37 0.42
CA LYS A 159 14.71 -25.91 0.84
C LYS A 159 14.30 -25.53 2.26
N LYS A 160 15.23 -25.64 3.22
CA LYS A 160 14.97 -25.26 4.63
C LYS A 160 14.83 -23.75 4.77
N VAL A 161 15.69 -22.98 4.12
CA VAL A 161 15.68 -21.51 4.15
C VAL A 161 14.37 -20.96 3.58
N GLY A 162 13.95 -21.43 2.40
CA GLY A 162 12.70 -21.01 1.77
C GLY A 162 11.46 -21.30 2.62
N SER A 163 11.41 -22.46 3.28
CA SER A 163 10.30 -22.79 4.18
C SER A 163 10.27 -21.92 5.44
N VAL A 164 11.44 -21.61 6.03
CA VAL A 164 11.52 -20.74 7.21
C VAL A 164 11.11 -19.31 6.84
N LEU A 165 11.62 -18.78 5.73
CA LEU A 165 11.26 -17.45 5.24
C LEU A 165 9.76 -17.34 4.93
N ALA A 166 9.14 -18.37 4.35
CA ALA A 166 7.70 -18.39 4.10
C ALA A 166 6.86 -18.30 5.39
N VAL A 167 7.28 -19.00 6.44
CA VAL A 167 6.60 -18.95 7.76
C VAL A 167 6.81 -17.58 8.40
N LEU A 168 8.04 -17.06 8.41
CA LEU A 168 8.33 -15.73 8.95
C LEU A 168 7.55 -14.64 8.21
N PHE A 169 7.53 -14.69 6.88
CA PHE A 169 6.73 -13.76 6.07
C PHE A 169 5.25 -13.82 6.45
N SER A 170 4.70 -15.02 6.63
CA SER A 170 3.27 -15.17 6.98
C SER A 170 2.96 -14.57 8.36
N ILE A 171 3.83 -14.80 9.36
CA ILE A 171 3.68 -14.21 10.70
C ILE A 171 3.76 -12.69 10.62
N PHE A 172 4.78 -12.14 9.96
CA PHE A 172 4.94 -10.70 9.83
C PHE A 172 3.83 -10.06 9.00
N ALA A 173 3.34 -10.73 7.94
CA ALA A 173 2.22 -10.23 7.16
C ALA A 173 0.93 -10.16 7.99
N ILE A 174 0.65 -11.16 8.83
CA ILE A 174 -0.49 -11.13 9.75
C ILE A 174 -0.34 -9.96 10.73
N LEU A 175 0.81 -9.81 11.39
CA LEU A 175 1.04 -8.72 12.33
C LEU A 175 0.97 -7.34 11.66
N ALA A 176 1.59 -7.18 10.49
CA ALA A 176 1.57 -5.95 9.72
C ALA A 176 0.17 -5.58 9.21
N SER A 177 -0.68 -6.58 8.94
CA SER A 177 -2.07 -6.35 8.52
C SER A 177 -2.90 -5.64 9.58
N PHE A 178 -2.66 -5.92 10.88
CA PHE A 178 -3.31 -5.20 11.97
C PHE A 178 -2.81 -3.75 12.09
N GLY A 179 -1.51 -3.53 11.89
CA GLY A 179 -0.92 -2.18 11.97
C GLY A 179 -1.32 -1.29 10.80
N ILE A 180 -0.71 -1.53 9.64
CA ILE A 180 -0.86 -0.67 8.45
C ILE A 180 -2.24 -0.87 7.79
N GLY A 181 -2.75 -2.11 7.82
CA GLY A 181 -4.00 -2.48 7.15
C GLY A 181 -5.27 -2.11 7.93
N ASN A 182 -5.20 -1.98 9.27
CA ASN A 182 -6.39 -1.79 10.10
C ASN A 182 -6.25 -0.61 11.08
N MET A 183 -5.48 -0.75 12.16
CA MET A 183 -5.42 0.20 13.27
C MET A 183 -5.02 1.61 12.82
N GLY A 184 -3.99 1.72 11.97
CA GLY A 184 -3.55 3.01 11.43
C GLY A 184 -4.61 3.69 10.56
N GLN A 185 -5.34 2.92 9.76
CA GLN A 185 -6.41 3.43 8.90
C GLN A 185 -7.59 3.94 9.73
N ILE A 186 -8.09 3.12 10.65
CA ILE A 186 -9.22 3.46 11.53
C ILE A 186 -8.89 4.67 12.38
N ASN A 187 -7.69 4.75 12.95
CA ASN A 187 -7.28 5.88 13.79
C ASN A 187 -7.39 7.21 13.03
N LYS A 188 -6.88 7.28 11.80
CA LYS A 188 -6.94 8.51 10.99
C LYS A 188 -8.36 8.85 10.53
N ILE A 189 -9.18 7.86 10.20
CA ILE A 189 -10.60 8.09 9.90
C ILE A 189 -11.30 8.72 11.10
N THR A 190 -11.13 8.14 12.29
CA THR A 190 -11.73 8.65 13.53
C THR A 190 -11.26 10.07 13.85
N LEU A 191 -9.95 10.35 13.73
CA LEU A 191 -9.41 11.69 13.97
C LEU A 191 -9.97 12.72 12.99
N ASN A 192 -10.03 12.39 11.69
CA ASN A 192 -10.52 13.31 10.66
C ASN A 192 -12.02 13.58 10.82
N ILE A 193 -12.83 12.55 11.07
CA ILE A 193 -14.28 12.72 11.30
C ILE A 193 -14.52 13.56 12.55
N LYS A 194 -13.82 13.24 13.65
CA LYS A 194 -13.94 14.00 14.91
C LYS A 194 -13.57 15.46 14.69
N SER A 195 -12.44 15.73 14.03
CA SER A 195 -11.98 17.11 13.79
C SER A 195 -12.87 17.89 12.82
N ALA A 196 -13.51 17.23 11.86
CA ALA A 196 -14.30 17.91 10.83
C ALA A 196 -15.76 18.15 11.23
N PHE A 197 -16.36 17.24 11.99
CA PHE A 197 -17.80 17.26 12.28
C PHE A 197 -18.16 17.32 13.77
N PHE A 198 -17.21 16.98 14.66
CA PHE A 198 -17.47 16.83 16.09
C PHE A 198 -16.46 17.60 16.95
N SER A 199 -15.83 18.65 16.40
CA SER A 199 -14.84 19.48 17.11
C SER A 199 -15.42 20.13 18.36
N ASP A 200 -16.71 20.48 18.34
CA ASP A 200 -17.36 21.25 19.39
C ASP A 200 -18.16 20.38 20.39
N ILE A 201 -18.19 19.06 20.20
CA ILE A 201 -18.96 18.15 21.05
C ILE A 201 -18.06 17.56 22.13
N SER A 202 -18.16 18.09 23.36
CA SER A 202 -17.66 17.44 24.58
C SER A 202 -18.55 16.25 24.93
N ALA A 203 -18.34 15.14 24.22
CA ALA A 203 -19.05 13.89 24.49
C ALA A 203 -18.50 13.22 25.75
N SER A 204 -19.38 12.52 26.48
CA SER A 204 -19.00 11.70 27.63
C SER A 204 -17.92 10.67 27.27
N GLU A 205 -17.00 10.45 28.19
CA GLU A 205 -15.95 9.44 28.07
C GLU A 205 -16.46 8.12 28.65
N ILE A 206 -16.35 7.05 27.88
CA ILE A 206 -16.64 5.69 28.32
C ILE A 206 -15.32 4.92 28.27
N ALA A 207 -14.86 4.43 29.42
CA ALA A 207 -13.58 3.73 29.57
C ALA A 207 -12.37 4.55 29.07
N GLY A 208 -12.35 5.87 29.33
CA GLY A 208 -11.26 6.77 28.90
C GLY A 208 -11.22 7.07 27.40
N VAL A 209 -12.28 6.71 26.65
CA VAL A 209 -12.42 6.96 25.21
C VAL A 209 -13.73 7.71 24.96
N SER A 210 -13.68 8.78 24.17
CA SER A 210 -14.87 9.56 23.80
C SER A 210 -15.94 8.68 23.13
N PHE A 211 -17.20 8.85 23.52
CA PHE A 211 -18.34 8.13 22.91
C PHE A 211 -18.36 8.22 21.38
N VAL A 212 -17.94 9.36 20.82
CA VAL A 212 -17.85 9.58 19.35
C VAL A 212 -16.90 8.57 18.70
N ASN A 213 -15.76 8.27 19.33
CA ASN A 213 -14.78 7.33 18.80
C ASN A 213 -15.33 5.90 18.79
N TRP A 214 -16.06 5.52 19.85
CA TRP A 214 -16.75 4.23 19.92
C TRP A 214 -17.80 4.09 18.82
N ALA A 215 -18.63 5.12 18.62
CA ALA A 215 -19.66 5.11 17.59
C ALA A 215 -19.06 4.96 16.17
N ILE A 216 -17.98 5.69 15.86
CA ILE A 216 -17.27 5.57 14.57
C ILE A 216 -16.71 4.15 14.41
N GLY A 217 -16.04 3.62 15.45
CA GLY A 217 -15.45 2.28 15.42
C GLY A 217 -16.49 1.17 15.19
N PHE A 218 -17.59 1.19 15.95
CA PHE A 218 -18.68 0.22 15.76
C PHE A 218 -19.32 0.30 14.37
N THR A 219 -19.51 1.52 13.86
CA THR A 219 -20.06 1.73 12.52
C THR A 219 -19.13 1.14 11.45
N LEU A 220 -17.83 1.43 11.52
CA LEU A 220 -16.83 0.87 10.61
C LEU A 220 -16.73 -0.65 10.72
N MET A 221 -16.83 -1.20 11.92
CA MET A 221 -16.83 -2.65 12.16
C MET A 221 -18.01 -3.33 11.47
N ILE A 222 -19.22 -2.78 11.61
CA ILE A 222 -20.43 -3.34 10.99
C ILE A 222 -20.30 -3.30 9.47
N ILE A 223 -19.95 -2.16 8.90
CA ILE A 223 -19.80 -1.99 7.45
C ILE A 223 -18.70 -2.91 6.91
N GLY A 224 -17.54 -2.94 7.56
CA GLY A 224 -16.42 -3.80 7.19
C GLY A 224 -16.79 -5.29 7.28
N GLY A 225 -17.48 -5.68 8.34
CA GLY A 225 -17.99 -7.04 8.54
C GLY A 225 -18.91 -7.48 7.39
N PHE A 226 -19.85 -6.64 6.98
CA PHE A 226 -20.72 -6.94 5.83
C PHE A 226 -19.95 -7.19 4.52
N VAL A 227 -18.83 -6.50 4.31
CA VAL A 227 -18.01 -6.67 3.10
C VAL A 227 -17.14 -7.92 3.20
N ILE A 228 -16.49 -8.15 4.35
CA ILE A 228 -15.51 -9.23 4.54
C ILE A 228 -16.18 -10.62 4.61
N ILE A 229 -17.33 -10.74 5.28
CA ILE A 229 -18.01 -12.03 5.47
C ILE A 229 -18.40 -12.67 4.12
N GLY A 230 -18.60 -11.86 3.06
CA GLY A 230 -18.90 -12.36 1.72
C GLY A 230 -17.71 -12.87 0.91
N GLY A 231 -16.51 -12.93 1.49
CA GLY A 231 -15.31 -13.45 0.84
C GLY A 231 -14.74 -12.54 -0.26
N LEU A 232 -13.76 -13.07 -1.00
CA LEU A 232 -12.95 -12.30 -1.96
C LEU A 232 -13.80 -11.65 -3.07
N GLN A 233 -14.83 -12.34 -3.56
CA GLN A 233 -15.70 -11.80 -4.62
C GLN A 233 -16.46 -10.55 -4.16
N ARG A 234 -16.93 -10.51 -2.91
CA ARG A 234 -17.64 -9.34 -2.37
C ARG A 234 -16.71 -8.17 -2.12
N ILE A 235 -15.51 -8.44 -1.59
CA ILE A 235 -14.46 -7.44 -1.41
C ILE A 235 -14.13 -6.81 -2.77
N ALA A 236 -13.92 -7.63 -3.80
CA ALA A 236 -13.56 -7.16 -5.13
C ALA A 236 -14.69 -6.37 -5.81
N SER A 237 -15.94 -6.79 -5.62
CA SER A 237 -17.14 -6.10 -6.14
C SER A 237 -17.44 -4.78 -5.41
N PHE A 238 -17.01 -4.65 -4.15
CA PHE A 238 -17.07 -3.39 -3.42
C PHE A 238 -15.96 -2.45 -3.88
N ALA A 239 -14.72 -2.96 -3.98
CA ALA A 239 -13.55 -2.21 -4.42
C ALA A 239 -13.74 -1.63 -5.83
N GLU A 240 -14.27 -2.39 -6.79
CA GLU A 240 -14.48 -1.90 -8.17
C GLU A 240 -15.40 -0.67 -8.25
N LYS A 241 -16.27 -0.46 -7.27
CA LYS A 241 -17.22 0.67 -7.23
C LYS A 241 -16.64 1.86 -6.45
N VAL A 242 -16.06 1.59 -5.29
CA VAL A 242 -15.61 2.64 -4.35
C VAL A 242 -14.25 3.21 -4.76
N VAL A 243 -13.32 2.37 -5.21
CA VAL A 243 -11.93 2.77 -5.50
C VAL A 243 -11.83 3.79 -6.64
N PRO A 244 -12.50 3.62 -7.79
CA PRO A 244 -12.45 4.63 -8.83
C PRO A 244 -13.05 5.96 -8.37
N PHE A 245 -14.18 5.92 -7.66
CA PHE A 245 -14.83 7.13 -7.15
C PHE A 245 -13.92 7.89 -6.18
N MET A 246 -13.32 7.21 -5.19
CA MET A 246 -12.44 7.87 -4.21
C MET A 246 -11.18 8.44 -4.87
N ALA A 247 -10.59 7.73 -5.84
CA ALA A 247 -9.40 8.19 -6.53
C ALA A 247 -9.69 9.42 -7.41
N ILE A 248 -10.79 9.39 -8.18
CA ILE A 248 -11.21 10.51 -9.02
C ILE A 248 -11.53 11.74 -8.17
N ALA A 249 -12.29 11.57 -7.08
CA ALA A 249 -12.63 12.67 -6.17
C ALA A 249 -11.36 13.31 -5.56
N TYR A 250 -10.40 12.50 -5.12
CA TYR A 250 -9.13 12.97 -4.58
C TYR A 250 -8.30 13.73 -5.62
N VAL A 251 -8.19 13.21 -6.84
CA VAL A 251 -7.44 13.86 -7.93
C VAL A 251 -8.11 15.18 -8.33
N ILE A 252 -9.43 15.20 -8.49
CA ILE A 252 -10.17 16.43 -8.81
C ILE A 252 -9.97 17.49 -7.73
N GLY A 253 -10.12 17.12 -6.45
CA GLY A 253 -9.88 18.05 -5.34
C GLY A 253 -8.45 18.60 -5.34
N SER A 254 -7.46 17.75 -5.58
CA SER A 254 -6.05 18.15 -5.68
C SER A 254 -5.79 19.09 -6.86
N LEU A 255 -6.41 18.81 -8.03
CA LEU A 255 -6.31 19.65 -9.21
C LEU A 255 -6.96 21.02 -8.99
N ILE A 256 -8.13 21.08 -8.34
CA ILE A 256 -8.78 22.36 -7.99
C ILE A 256 -7.85 23.23 -7.16
N ILE A 257 -7.25 22.68 -6.09
CA ILE A 257 -6.30 23.43 -5.23
C ILE A 257 -5.08 23.87 -6.04
N MET A 258 -4.56 22.99 -6.90
CA MET A 258 -3.42 23.28 -7.77
C MET A 258 -3.72 24.42 -8.76
N PHE A 259 -4.90 24.45 -9.37
CA PHE A 259 -5.31 25.51 -10.30
C PHE A 259 -5.57 26.84 -9.57
N ILE A 260 -6.13 26.81 -8.36
CA ILE A 260 -6.28 28.02 -7.53
C ILE A 260 -4.90 28.63 -7.22
N HIS A 261 -3.88 27.80 -7.00
CA HIS A 261 -2.50 28.22 -6.68
C HIS A 261 -1.54 28.03 -7.86
N ILE A 262 -1.99 28.26 -9.09
CA ILE A 262 -1.19 27.97 -10.29
C ILE A 262 0.14 28.74 -10.33
N GLY A 263 0.18 29.96 -9.78
CA GLY A 263 1.41 30.76 -9.65
C GLY A 263 2.46 30.14 -8.74
N SER A 264 2.06 29.28 -7.80
CA SER A 264 2.96 28.61 -6.86
C SER A 264 3.51 27.28 -7.38
N ILE A 265 3.04 26.79 -8.53
CA ILE A 265 3.48 25.50 -9.09
C ILE A 265 4.97 25.51 -9.43
N GLY A 266 5.44 26.55 -10.13
CA GLY A 266 6.86 26.70 -10.47
C GLY A 266 7.76 26.72 -9.23
N PRO A 267 7.52 27.63 -8.26
CA PRO A 267 8.24 27.65 -6.99
C PRO A 267 8.17 26.34 -6.20
N MET A 268 7.03 25.64 -6.22
CA MET A 268 6.86 24.35 -5.56
C MET A 268 7.81 23.30 -6.15
N PHE A 269 7.83 23.12 -7.48
CA PHE A 269 8.76 22.18 -8.12
C PHE A 269 10.22 22.58 -7.87
N ALA A 270 10.55 23.87 -7.98
CA ALA A 270 11.89 24.36 -7.67
C ALA A 270 12.31 24.01 -6.23
N SER A 271 11.39 24.16 -5.27
CA SER A 271 11.62 23.79 -3.87
C SER A 271 11.86 22.29 -3.72
N ILE A 272 11.06 21.43 -4.36
CA ILE A 272 11.25 19.97 -4.31
C ILE A 272 12.66 19.59 -4.77
N PHE A 273 13.10 20.06 -5.94
CA PHE A 273 14.43 19.71 -6.46
C PHE A 273 15.57 20.35 -5.64
N LYS A 274 15.43 21.62 -5.24
CA LYS A 274 16.44 22.32 -4.44
C LYS A 274 16.64 21.67 -3.07
N PHE A 275 15.56 21.24 -2.41
CA PHE A 275 15.65 20.55 -1.13
C PHE A 275 16.08 19.09 -1.29
N ALA A 276 15.76 18.41 -2.40
CA ALA A 276 16.18 17.03 -2.62
C ALA A 276 17.70 16.89 -2.83
N PHE A 277 18.32 17.88 -3.49
CA PHE A 277 19.74 17.89 -3.83
C PHE A 277 20.57 18.93 -3.04
N GLY A 278 19.93 19.70 -2.16
CA GLY A 278 20.59 20.72 -1.35
C GLY A 278 21.35 20.15 -0.15
N ILE A 279 22.32 20.89 0.37
CA ILE A 279 23.21 20.46 1.49
C ILE A 279 22.44 20.05 2.77
N LYS A 280 21.21 20.56 2.96
CA LYS A 280 20.30 20.13 4.05
C LYS A 280 19.68 18.73 3.87
N ALA A 281 19.84 18.10 2.71
CA ALA A 281 19.41 16.71 2.46
C ALA A 281 20.44 15.67 2.92
N ALA A 282 21.65 16.11 3.30
CA ALA A 282 22.77 15.25 3.67
C ALA A 282 23.03 15.21 5.20
N ALA A 283 22.19 15.86 6.01
CA ALA A 283 22.31 15.94 7.46
C ALA A 283 21.10 15.32 8.16
#